data_AF-A0A9P0E9P0-F1
#
_entry.id   AF-A0A9P0E9P0-F1
#
_cell.length_a   1.000
_cell.length_b   1.000
_cell.length_c   1.000
_cell.angle_alpha   90.00
_cell.angle_beta   90.00
_cell.angle_gamma   90.00
#
_symmetry.space_group_name_H-M   'P 1'
#
loop_
_entity.id
_entity.type
_entity.pdbx_description
1 polymer ?
#
loop_
_entity_poly.entity_id
_entity_poly.type
_entity_poly.pdbx_seq_one_letter_code
_entity_poly.pdbx_strand_id
1 'polypeptide(L)'
;MTSCPLVSFNNTSLIPVEQIRYLGLHLDKRLTWNPHTRLKRQETARRFRLLQHLLNKRSNLPINYKRLIYMTIIRPIWTYGVDLWGSTKPSNSSRIQSLQSKILRKILNAPYFVTNKIIHNDLNVPYVSDLAQSRYLSFHNKLYNHPNPLVSNLASYSIPDNPPRRLKRRWPRDLLI
;
A
#
# COMPACT_ATOMS: atom_id res chain seq x y z
N MET A 1 -21.31 -3.32 -23.72
CA MET A 1 -20.84 -2.61 -22.52
C MET A 1 -22.04 -2.42 -21.62
N THR A 2 -22.14 -3.13 -20.50
CA THR A 2 -23.28 -2.95 -19.58
C THR A 2 -23.04 -1.66 -18.78
N SER A 3 -23.90 -0.67 -18.95
CA SER A 3 -23.91 0.53 -18.10
C SER A 3 -24.19 0.08 -16.66
N CYS A 4 -23.47 0.64 -15.69
CA CYS A 4 -23.85 0.44 -14.29
C CYS A 4 -25.26 1.02 -14.11
N PRO A 5 -26.18 0.32 -13.41
CA PRO A 5 -27.50 0.84 -13.13
C PRO A 5 -27.39 2.12 -12.30
N LEU A 6 -28.33 3.04 -12.52
CA LEU A 6 -28.38 4.31 -11.79
C LEU A 6 -28.71 4.01 -10.32
N VAL A 7 -27.79 4.38 -9.42
CA VAL A 7 -27.99 4.22 -7.98
C VAL A 7 -28.49 5.55 -7.42
N SER A 8 -29.59 5.52 -6.67
CA SER A 8 -30.09 6.68 -5.95
C SER A 8 -29.81 6.55 -4.44
N PHE A 9 -29.53 7.67 -3.80
CA PHE A 9 -29.42 7.79 -2.35
C PHE A 9 -30.31 8.94 -1.90
N ASN A 10 -31.24 8.69 -0.97
CA ASN A 10 -32.22 9.68 -0.51
C ASN A 10 -32.94 10.42 -1.67
N ASN A 11 -33.44 9.67 -2.66
CA ASN A 11 -34.08 10.20 -3.88
C ASN A 11 -33.19 11.10 -4.78
N THR A 12 -31.87 11.15 -4.54
CA THR A 12 -30.91 11.83 -5.42
C THR A 12 -30.12 10.81 -6.22
N SER A 13 -30.06 10.99 -7.54
CA SER A 13 -29.31 10.10 -8.44
C SER A 13 -27.81 10.35 -8.30
N LEU A 14 -27.04 9.30 -8.00
CA LEU A 14 -25.60 9.38 -7.90
C LEU A 14 -24.95 9.35 -9.28
N ILE A 15 -24.08 10.33 -9.54
CA ILE A 15 -23.32 10.39 -10.80
C ILE A 15 -22.14 9.42 -10.71
N PRO A 16 -21.99 8.48 -11.66
CA PRO A 16 -20.84 7.59 -11.69
C PRO A 16 -19.57 8.39 -12.04
N VAL A 17 -18.56 8.31 -11.17
CA VAL A 17 -17.26 8.95 -11.38
C VAL A 17 -16.19 7.90 -11.60
N GLU A 18 -15.28 8.15 -12.54
CA GLU A 18 -14.18 7.22 -12.86
C GLU A 18 -13.14 7.09 -11.73
N GLN A 19 -12.91 8.18 -11.00
CA GLN A 19 -11.99 8.24 -9.87
C GLN A 19 -12.48 9.22 -8.79
N ILE A 20 -12.44 8.81 -7.53
CA ILE A 20 -12.79 9.66 -6.39
C ILE A 20 -11.70 9.63 -5.31
N ARG A 21 -11.52 10.74 -4.61
CA ARG A 21 -10.64 10.83 -3.43
C ARG A 21 -11.48 10.72 -2.16
N TYR A 22 -11.16 9.75 -1.32
CA TYR A 22 -11.83 9.56 -0.03
C TYR A 22 -10.78 9.33 1.06
N LEU A 23 -10.77 10.16 2.11
CA LEU A 23 -9.80 10.10 3.21
C LEU A 23 -8.33 10.02 2.75
N GLY A 24 -7.98 10.65 1.63
CA GLY A 24 -6.61 10.61 1.07
C GLY A 24 -6.27 9.35 0.25
N LEU A 25 -7.18 8.39 0.14
CA LEU A 25 -7.14 7.28 -0.81
C LEU A 25 -7.79 7.68 -2.13
N HIS A 26 -7.29 7.11 -3.23
CA HIS A 26 -7.82 7.38 -4.57
C HIS A 26 -8.42 6.09 -5.13
N LEU A 27 -9.74 6.06 -5.20
CA LEU A 27 -10.54 4.92 -5.63
C LEU A 27 -10.85 5.09 -7.11
N ASP A 28 -10.44 4.14 -7.95
CA ASP A 28 -10.91 4.05 -9.34
C ASP A 28 -12.17 3.18 -9.43
N LYS A 29 -12.98 3.32 -10.49
CA LYS A 29 -14.21 2.54 -10.69
C LYS A 29 -14.07 1.02 -10.53
N ARG A 30 -12.87 0.50 -10.80
CA ARG A 30 -12.54 -0.93 -10.71
C ARG A 30 -11.76 -1.27 -9.45
N LEU A 31 -11.52 -0.32 -8.54
CA LEU A 31 -10.69 -0.44 -7.33
C LEU A 31 -9.30 -1.05 -7.59
N THR A 32 -8.74 -0.87 -8.80
CA THR A 32 -7.42 -1.42 -9.15
C THR A 32 -6.29 -0.77 -8.37
N TRP A 33 -6.55 0.38 -7.76
CA TRP A 33 -5.59 1.24 -7.05
C TRP A 33 -4.40 1.67 -7.92
N ASN A 34 -4.52 1.55 -9.25
CA ASN A 34 -3.46 1.98 -10.15
C ASN A 34 -3.21 3.50 -10.06
N PRO A 35 -4.25 4.37 -10.05
CA PRO A 35 -4.04 5.80 -9.84
C PRO A 35 -3.43 6.08 -8.47
N HIS A 36 -3.92 5.41 -7.42
CA HIS A 36 -3.42 5.58 -6.06
C HIS A 36 -1.93 5.27 -5.92
N THR A 37 -1.49 4.07 -6.32
CA THR A 37 -0.09 3.64 -6.23
C THR A 37 0.85 4.53 -7.05
N ARG A 38 0.40 5.02 -8.20
CA ARG A 38 1.15 5.99 -9.02
C ARG A 38 1.36 7.32 -8.29
N LEU A 39 0.30 7.88 -7.72
CA LEU A 39 0.35 9.12 -6.94
C LEU A 39 1.25 8.96 -5.70
N LYS A 40 1.09 7.86 -4.95
CA LYS A 40 1.93 7.57 -3.77
C LYS A 40 3.40 7.41 -4.11
N ARG A 41 3.72 6.74 -5.23
CA ARG A 41 5.10 6.63 -5.75
C ARG A 41 5.68 8.01 -6.09
N GLN A 42 4.90 8.88 -6.75
CA GLN A 42 5.35 10.25 -7.08
C GLN A 42 5.59 11.08 -5.83
N GLU A 43 4.65 11.06 -4.87
CA GLU A 43 4.77 11.81 -3.61
C GLU A 43 5.94 11.33 -2.77
N THR A 44 6.14 10.01 -2.65
CA THR A 44 7.28 9.42 -1.95
C THR A 44 8.61 9.84 -2.61
N ALA A 45 8.66 9.84 -3.96
CA ALA A 45 9.85 10.26 -4.69
C ALA A 45 10.13 11.76 -4.50
N ARG A 46 9.09 12.60 -4.47
CA ARG A 46 9.21 14.03 -4.19
C ARG A 46 9.75 14.28 -2.80
N ARG A 47 9.19 13.61 -1.78
CA ARG A 47 9.68 13.70 -0.40
C ARG A 47 11.14 13.26 -0.28
N PHE A 48 11.49 12.15 -0.92
CA PHE A 48 12.86 11.66 -0.92
C PHE A 48 13.83 12.66 -1.56
N ARG A 49 13.47 13.32 -2.67
CA ARG A 49 14.31 14.34 -3.30
C ARG A 49 14.63 15.51 -2.36
N LEU A 50 13.64 15.99 -1.60
CA LEU A 50 13.86 17.05 -0.60
C LEU A 50 14.85 16.63 0.48
N LEU A 51 14.77 15.36 0.92
CA LEU A 51 15.64 14.80 1.95
C LEU A 51 16.93 14.20 1.39
N GLN A 52 17.17 14.29 0.08
CA GLN A 52 18.27 13.57 -0.57
C GLN A 52 19.63 14.02 -0.04
N HIS A 53 19.80 15.29 0.32
CA HIS A 53 21.05 15.79 0.89
C HIS A 53 21.39 15.16 2.24
N LEU A 54 20.39 14.79 3.04
CA LEU A 54 20.56 14.12 4.33
C LEU A 54 20.72 12.61 4.20
N LEU A 55 20.09 12.01 3.18
CA LEU A 55 20.01 10.55 3.02
C LEU A 55 21.05 9.98 2.05
N ASN A 56 21.83 10.82 1.38
CA ASN A 56 22.84 10.36 0.42
C ASN A 56 24.19 10.05 1.11
N LYS A 57 25.15 9.60 0.30
CA LYS A 57 26.53 9.29 0.71
C LYS A 57 27.36 10.49 1.15
N ARG A 58 26.97 11.72 0.79
CA ARG A 58 27.68 12.96 1.16
C ARG A 58 27.32 13.43 2.57
N SER A 59 26.21 12.94 3.11
CA SER A 59 25.84 13.22 4.50
C SER A 59 26.63 12.34 5.46
N ASN A 60 27.26 12.98 6.45
CA ASN A 60 27.94 12.34 7.58
C ASN A 60 26.96 11.76 8.63
N LEU A 61 25.65 11.81 8.35
CA LEU A 61 24.64 11.29 9.26
C LEU A 61 24.80 9.76 9.42
N PRO A 62 24.85 9.23 10.65
CA PRO A 62 24.93 7.79 10.87
C PRO A 62 23.75 7.04 10.26
N ILE A 63 24.00 5.79 9.86
CA ILE A 63 23.00 4.96 9.15
C ILE A 63 21.68 4.81 9.92
N ASN A 64 21.77 4.71 11.26
CA ASN A 64 20.62 4.57 12.14
C ASN A 64 19.68 5.78 12.05
N TYR A 65 20.22 7.00 11.95
CA TYR A 65 19.43 8.21 11.80
C TYR A 65 18.88 8.37 10.38
N LYS A 66 19.65 8.00 9.33
CA LYS A 66 19.12 7.95 7.96
C LYS A 66 17.94 6.97 7.85
N ARG A 67 18.06 5.80 8.49
CA ARG A 67 16.98 4.82 8.62
C ARG A 67 15.80 5.38 9.39
N LEU A 68 16.04 6.07 10.51
CA LEU A 68 14.98 6.71 11.30
C LEU A 68 14.17 7.69 10.45
N ILE A 69 14.84 8.58 9.72
CA ILE A 69 14.20 9.54 8.80
C ILE A 69 13.34 8.81 7.75
N TYR A 70 13.85 7.72 7.18
CA TYR A 70 13.08 6.91 6.24
C TYR A 70 11.81 6.34 6.90
N MET A 71 11.94 5.77 8.10
CA MET A 71 10.83 5.15 8.82
C MET A 71 9.75 6.15 9.24
N THR A 72 10.15 7.36 9.65
CA THR A 72 9.22 8.35 10.21
C THR A 72 8.63 9.28 9.15
N ILE A 73 9.36 9.63 8.09
CA ILE A 73 8.92 10.64 7.12
C ILE A 73 8.52 10.01 5.78
N ILE A 74 9.31 9.07 5.26
CA ILE A 74 9.13 8.57 3.89
C ILE A 74 8.16 7.39 3.87
N ARG A 75 8.36 6.41 4.74
CA ARG A 75 7.55 5.19 4.80
C ARG A 75 6.05 5.46 5.01
N PRO A 76 5.61 6.38 5.89
CA PRO A 76 4.18 6.60 6.12
C PRO A 76 3.40 7.11 4.90
N ILE A 77 4.08 7.79 3.95
CA ILE A 77 3.44 8.35 2.75
C ILE A 77 2.68 7.28 1.97
N TRP A 78 3.34 6.14 1.74
CA TRP A 78 2.77 5.01 1.04
C TRP A 78 2.12 4.01 2.00
N THR A 79 2.62 3.84 3.24
CA THR A 79 2.05 2.86 4.20
C THR A 79 0.60 3.18 4.57
N TYR A 80 0.17 4.43 4.48
CA TYR A 80 -1.22 4.79 4.72
C TYR A 80 -2.20 4.00 3.81
N GLY A 81 -3.13 3.28 4.43
CA GLY A 81 -4.13 2.45 3.76
C GLY A 81 -3.56 1.20 3.09
N VAL A 82 -2.33 0.77 3.42
CA VAL A 82 -1.70 -0.42 2.83
C VAL A 82 -2.52 -1.69 3.04
N ASP A 83 -3.29 -1.76 4.12
CA ASP A 83 -4.18 -2.87 4.46
C ASP A 83 -5.28 -3.04 3.39
N LEU A 84 -5.62 -1.94 2.71
CA LEU A 84 -6.66 -1.89 1.69
C LEU A 84 -6.08 -1.98 0.26
N TRP A 85 -5.12 -1.12 -0.08
CA TRP A 85 -4.51 -1.12 -1.42
C TRP A 85 -3.39 -2.16 -1.57
N GLY A 86 -2.95 -2.80 -0.49
CA GLY A 86 -1.89 -3.82 -0.51
C GLY A 86 -2.24 -5.06 -1.32
N SER A 87 -3.53 -5.37 -1.48
CA SER A 87 -4.04 -6.48 -2.30
C SER A 87 -4.06 -6.18 -3.81
N THR A 88 -3.32 -5.16 -4.24
CA THR A 88 -3.26 -4.75 -5.65
C THR A 88 -2.59 -5.78 -6.55
N LYS A 89 -2.72 -5.56 -7.86
CA LYS A 89 -1.89 -6.28 -8.83
C LYS A 89 -0.40 -6.12 -8.46
N PRO A 90 0.41 -7.19 -8.54
CA PRO A 90 1.83 -7.12 -8.23
C PRO A 90 2.58 -6.03 -9.00
N SER A 91 2.17 -5.73 -10.24
CA SER A 91 2.76 -4.66 -11.06
C SER A 91 2.48 -3.24 -10.53
N ASN A 92 1.45 -3.04 -9.72
CA ASN A 92 1.15 -1.75 -9.08
C ASN A 92 1.98 -1.57 -7.81
N SER A 93 2.02 -2.60 -6.95
CA SER A 93 2.81 -2.58 -5.70
C SER A 93 4.31 -2.58 -5.97
N SER A 94 4.78 -3.26 -7.03
CA SER A 94 6.19 -3.30 -7.43
C SER A 94 6.78 -1.92 -7.73
N ARG A 95 5.95 -0.92 -8.12
CA ARG A 95 6.43 0.46 -8.35
C ARG A 95 6.88 1.13 -7.06
N ILE A 96 6.13 0.90 -5.97
CA ILE A 96 6.47 1.42 -4.64
C ILE A 96 7.66 0.65 -4.08
N GLN A 97 7.65 -0.68 -4.20
CA GLN A 97 8.78 -1.54 -3.79
C GLN A 97 10.08 -1.14 -4.49
N SER A 98 10.03 -0.93 -5.80
CA SER A 98 11.20 -0.50 -6.59
C SER A 98 11.74 0.86 -6.13
N LEU A 99 10.86 1.79 -5.74
CA LEU A 99 11.28 3.07 -5.18
C LEU A 99 11.88 2.89 -3.78
N GLN A 100 11.26 2.08 -2.92
CA GLN A 100 11.79 1.74 -1.60
C GLN A 100 13.20 1.17 -1.71
N SER A 101 13.42 0.13 -2.52
CA SER A 101 14.75 -0.47 -2.66
C SER A 101 15.79 0.52 -3.20
N LYS A 102 15.40 1.43 -4.11
CA LYS A 102 16.29 2.53 -4.58
C LYS A 102 16.66 3.50 -3.46
N ILE A 103 15.71 3.85 -2.59
CA ILE A 103 15.95 4.74 -1.45
C ILE A 103 16.86 4.07 -0.43
N LEU A 104 16.56 2.83 -0.04
CA LEU A 104 17.35 2.06 0.92
C LEU A 104 18.79 1.85 0.45
N ARG A 105 18.98 1.55 -0.85
CA ARG A 105 20.31 1.45 -1.46
C ARG A 105 21.09 2.77 -1.37
N LYS A 106 20.43 3.90 -1.59
CA LYS A 106 21.06 5.23 -1.45
C LYS A 106 21.44 5.54 -0.01
N ILE A 107 20.63 5.12 0.96
CA ILE A 107 20.88 5.28 2.39
C ILE A 107 22.14 4.52 2.84
N LEU A 108 22.31 3.27 2.39
CA LEU A 108 23.51 2.46 2.67
C LEU A 108 24.72 2.78 1.78
N ASN A 109 24.54 3.58 0.72
CA ASN A 109 25.54 3.73 -0.34
C ASN A 109 26.00 2.37 -0.92
N ALA A 110 25.09 1.40 -1.02
CA ALA A 110 25.44 0.02 -1.37
C ALA A 110 25.73 -0.13 -2.88
N PRO A 111 26.81 -0.85 -3.27
CA PRO A 111 27.17 -1.08 -4.66
C PRO A 111 26.17 -1.99 -5.38
N TYR A 112 26.19 -1.99 -6.71
CA TYR A 112 25.14 -2.62 -7.54
C TYR A 112 24.99 -4.13 -7.33
N PHE A 113 26.08 -4.84 -7.00
CA PHE A 113 26.09 -6.29 -6.80
C PHE A 113 25.48 -6.73 -5.46
N VAL A 114 25.30 -5.81 -4.49
CA VAL A 114 24.62 -6.13 -3.24
C VAL A 114 23.14 -6.33 -3.53
N THR A 115 22.60 -7.49 -3.15
CA THR A 115 21.20 -7.83 -3.39
C THR A 115 20.27 -6.97 -2.55
N ASN A 116 19.05 -6.71 -3.06
CA ASN A 116 18.05 -5.97 -2.30
C ASN A 116 17.65 -6.71 -1.00
N LYS A 117 17.70 -8.05 -0.99
CA LYS A 117 17.37 -8.86 0.19
C LYS A 117 18.30 -8.52 1.37
N ILE A 118 19.61 -8.43 1.11
CA ILE A 118 20.62 -8.04 2.11
C ILE A 118 20.31 -6.64 2.64
N ILE A 119 20.10 -5.67 1.74
CA ILE A 119 19.79 -4.26 2.11
C ILE A 119 18.55 -4.16 3.00
N HIS A 120 17.51 -4.93 2.69
CA HIS A 120 16.27 -4.96 3.47
C HIS A 120 16.49 -5.60 4.85
N ASN A 121 17.28 -6.67 4.93
CA ASN A 121 17.63 -7.33 6.18
C ASN A 121 18.49 -6.42 7.08
N ASP A 122 19.55 -5.82 6.53
CA ASP A 122 20.47 -4.94 7.28
C ASP A 122 19.75 -3.73 7.88
N LEU A 123 18.84 -3.13 7.10
CA LEU A 123 18.04 -2.00 7.57
C LEU A 123 16.77 -2.43 8.32
N ASN A 124 16.51 -3.73 8.48
CA ASN A 124 15.27 -4.27 9.07
C ASN A 124 14.02 -3.56 8.52
N VAL A 125 13.89 -3.53 7.19
CA VAL A 125 12.74 -2.95 6.47
C VAL A 125 12.06 -4.05 5.66
N PRO A 126 10.80 -4.41 5.97
CA PRO A 126 10.09 -5.44 5.20
C PRO A 126 9.80 -4.96 3.77
N TYR A 127 9.56 -5.91 2.87
CA TYR A 127 9.03 -5.60 1.55
C TYR A 127 7.61 -5.05 1.66
N VAL A 128 7.16 -4.33 0.64
CA VAL A 128 5.81 -3.73 0.58
C VAL A 128 4.73 -4.80 0.68
N SER A 129 4.93 -5.96 0.04
CA SER A 129 4.02 -7.11 0.12
C SER A 129 3.87 -7.64 1.54
N ASP A 130 4.99 -7.82 2.23
CA ASP A 130 5.02 -8.44 3.55
C ASP A 130 4.43 -7.49 4.59
N LEU A 131 4.67 -6.18 4.41
CA LEU A 131 4.03 -5.16 5.22
C LEU A 131 2.52 -5.11 4.97
N ALA A 132 2.07 -5.22 3.72
CA ALA A 132 0.65 -5.27 3.40
C ALA A 132 -0.05 -6.46 4.05
N GLN A 133 0.56 -7.65 3.96
CA GLN A 133 0.04 -8.87 4.56
C GLN A 133 -0.03 -8.76 6.09
N SER A 134 1.09 -8.40 6.74
CA SER A 134 1.13 -8.27 8.21
C SER A 134 0.14 -7.24 8.76
N ARG A 135 -0.02 -6.11 8.06
CA ARG A 135 -0.99 -5.09 8.46
C ARG A 135 -2.43 -5.55 8.27
N TYR A 136 -2.74 -6.18 7.14
CA TYR A 136 -4.06 -6.74 6.90
C TYR A 136 -4.43 -7.82 7.91
N LEU A 137 -3.51 -8.73 8.25
CA LEU A 137 -3.70 -9.73 9.30
C LEU A 137 -4.01 -9.08 10.66
N SER A 138 -3.24 -8.04 11.02
CA SER A 138 -3.46 -7.28 12.25
C SER A 138 -4.81 -6.57 12.27
N PHE A 139 -5.26 -6.07 11.12
CA PHE A 139 -6.58 -5.48 10.95
C PHE A 139 -7.69 -6.53 11.10
N HIS A 140 -7.56 -7.67 10.40
CA HIS A 140 -8.52 -8.77 10.41
C HIS A 140 -8.72 -9.35 11.81
N ASN A 141 -7.63 -9.57 12.56
CA ASN A 141 -7.70 -10.11 13.92
C ASN A 141 -8.46 -9.18 14.89
N LYS A 142 -8.49 -7.88 14.63
CA LYS A 142 -9.26 -6.92 15.44
C LYS A 142 -10.76 -6.96 15.15
N LEU A 143 -11.17 -7.47 14.00
CA LEU A 143 -12.57 -7.52 13.61
C LEU A 143 -13.36 -8.52 14.47
N TYR A 144 -12.80 -9.71 14.74
CA TYR A 144 -13.49 -10.77 15.50
C TYR A 144 -14.01 -10.33 16.87
N ASN A 145 -13.22 -9.53 17.59
CA ASN A 145 -13.55 -9.09 18.95
C ASN A 145 -14.26 -7.72 18.99
N HIS A 146 -14.75 -7.23 17.84
CA HIS A 146 -15.35 -5.91 17.77
C HIS A 146 -16.79 -5.93 18.34
N PRO A 147 -17.18 -4.96 19.19
CA PRO A 147 -18.50 -4.95 19.84
C PRO A 147 -19.67 -4.81 18.85
N ASN A 148 -19.45 -4.13 17.73
CA ASN A 148 -20.45 -4.03 16.66
C ASN A 148 -20.51 -5.35 15.86
N PRO A 149 -21.66 -6.06 15.85
CA PRO A 149 -21.80 -7.34 15.16
C PRO A 149 -21.60 -7.22 13.65
N LEU A 150 -21.96 -6.08 13.03
CA LEU A 150 -21.73 -5.87 11.59
C LEU A 150 -20.24 -5.88 11.26
N VAL A 151 -19.39 -5.37 12.17
CA VAL A 151 -17.94 -5.32 12.00
C VAL A 151 -17.33 -6.69 12.28
N SER A 152 -17.81 -7.40 13.31
CA SER A 152 -17.40 -8.78 13.59
C SER A 152 -17.70 -9.71 12.42
N ASN A 153 -18.87 -9.57 11.80
CA ASN A 153 -19.25 -10.32 10.60
C ASN A 153 -18.37 -10.05 9.38
N LEU A 154 -17.63 -8.92 9.33
CA LEU A 154 -16.65 -8.67 8.26
C LEU A 154 -15.40 -9.53 8.37
N ALA A 155 -15.15 -10.14 9.54
CA ALA A 155 -14.05 -11.06 9.81
C ALA A 155 -14.24 -12.44 9.14
N SER A 156 -14.81 -12.46 7.94
CA SER A 156 -14.99 -13.67 7.15
C SER A 156 -13.76 -13.98 6.30
N TYR A 157 -13.36 -15.25 6.24
CA TYR A 157 -12.28 -15.71 5.37
C TYR A 157 -12.64 -15.66 3.87
N SER A 158 -13.92 -15.85 3.55
CA SER A 158 -14.48 -15.78 2.19
C SER A 158 -15.49 -14.63 2.06
N ILE A 159 -15.79 -14.25 0.82
CA ILE A 159 -16.94 -13.37 0.56
C ILE A 159 -18.21 -14.21 0.67
N PRO A 160 -19.31 -13.69 1.27
CA PRO A 160 -20.62 -14.32 1.20
C PRO A 160 -20.93 -14.78 -0.24
N ASP A 161 -21.46 -15.99 -0.38
CA ASP A 161 -21.80 -16.62 -1.66
C ASP A 161 -20.62 -16.98 -2.58
N ASN A 162 -19.38 -16.72 -2.16
CA ASN A 162 -18.12 -17.01 -2.88
C ASN A 162 -18.24 -16.91 -4.41
N PRO A 163 -18.58 -15.73 -4.94
CA PRO A 163 -18.95 -15.59 -6.35
C PRO A 163 -17.79 -16.00 -7.27
N PRO A 164 -18.08 -16.63 -8.42
CA PRO A 164 -17.06 -17.10 -9.34
C PRO A 164 -16.18 -15.94 -9.81
N ARG A 165 -14.87 -16.09 -9.61
CA ARG A 165 -13.90 -15.05 -9.96
C ARG A 165 -13.61 -15.13 -11.46
N ARG A 166 -14.19 -14.22 -12.24
CA ARG A 166 -13.90 -14.10 -13.69
C ARG A 166 -12.42 -13.80 -14.00
N LEU A 167 -11.66 -13.22 -13.05
CA LEU A 167 -10.23 -12.89 -13.18
C LEU A 167 -9.44 -13.26 -11.91
N LYS A 168 -8.15 -13.62 -12.07
CA LYS A 168 -7.17 -13.86 -10.99
C LYS A 168 -6.78 -12.57 -10.25
N ARG A 169 -7.75 -11.89 -9.67
CA ARG A 169 -7.54 -10.70 -8.87
C ARG A 169 -7.39 -11.10 -7.42
N ARG A 170 -6.35 -10.56 -6.77
CA ARG A 170 -6.17 -10.68 -5.33
C ARG A 170 -7.13 -9.74 -4.61
N TRP A 171 -7.83 -10.26 -3.63
CA TRP A 171 -8.60 -9.50 -2.66
C TRP A 171 -7.82 -9.41 -1.35
N PRO A 172 -8.13 -8.43 -0.47
CA PRO A 172 -7.47 -8.33 0.82
C PRO A 172 -7.52 -9.64 1.60
N ARG A 173 -8.67 -10.34 1.59
CA ARG A 173 -8.86 -11.65 2.23
C ARG A 173 -7.92 -12.75 1.73
N ASP A 174 -7.44 -12.67 0.48
CA ASP A 174 -6.49 -13.65 -0.07
C ASP A 174 -5.11 -13.54 0.60
N LEU A 175 -4.85 -12.51 1.41
CA LEU A 175 -3.63 -12.36 2.20
C LEU A 175 -3.69 -13.14 3.53
N LEU A 176 -4.84 -13.70 3.89
CA LEU A 176 -5.01 -14.55 5.09
C LEU A 176 -4.51 -15.98 4.89
N ILE A 177 -4.32 -16.40 3.63
CA ILE A 177 -3.94 -17.75 3.21
C ILE A 177 -2.42 -17.80 2.97
#